data_AF-A0A9P7JYT0-F1
#
_entry.id   AF-A0A9P7JYT0-F1
#
_cell.length_a   1.000
_cell.length_b   1.000
_cell.length_c   1.000
_cell.angle_alpha   90.00
_cell.angle_beta   90.00
_cell.angle_gamma   90.00
#
_symmetry.space_group_name_H-M   'P 1'
#
loop_
_entity.id
_entity.type
_entity.pdbx_description
1 polymer ?
#
loop_
_entity_poly.entity_id
_entity_poly.type
_entity_poly.pdbx_seq_one_letter_code
_entity_poly.pdbx_strand_id
1 'polypeptide(L)'
;MSSSSTSPSAQDIWKWTFTKEATAPCFIRDALSMKESNTKDADFYWLGHIPCRKVIIVGIVVGIQDYEKRTLYTIDDSTAVIDCVLRHPLPPKAPTNADASRSVQNSKWEAASLIPPAPPTPVTAIGYPVQVIGKVSRFYDTRQIVVESIEPCQSTNDQWKHWKTVAELHKSRYSVPKPFEIPVPLAVASCETGSEEPAAASTSASGTGIPVPRTPLKRPAHDHAPSSPLTDSTTSAPSSPIKHGSTDPPKLRHPSRLHARDLTENTFRLYLKHYMDHAVVALHWDADDNLFSTPTKRPRVPLDQTPKARTVYTTDNMTPRASTLNDSAPDRPAFTLSHLRRVPELALLACRVVHTERKRRAQAERDAEKDKAMQTQKTSSNNTHGPLSKALAHSRTRTKPTDVPRVKMKRLFSWAVLKLYEEGSIVLWDQPLTPVAVSGSRPPGSGDTSGLWKTANNTANCSSANSSVFSTANNTMFSSTGASSSKFVMSEEDAYLSDPPMYEEDEAYVSVTPALLAAPVRKIMRAKGMRGKSVKVGAEEITRCLRREDARWARIGAWAVEETMEMILGERK
;
A
#
# COMPACT_ATOMS: atom_id res chain seq x y z
N MET A 1 10.05 -61.47 6.46
CA MET A 1 9.00 -60.89 7.33
C MET A 1 8.83 -59.43 6.92
N SER A 2 7.78 -59.12 6.17
CA SER A 2 7.52 -57.76 5.67
C SER A 2 6.94 -56.92 6.80
N SER A 3 7.75 -56.06 7.41
CA SER A 3 7.26 -55.08 8.38
C SER A 3 6.30 -54.13 7.66
N SER A 4 5.01 -54.23 7.98
CA SER A 4 4.01 -53.26 7.53
C SER A 4 4.38 -51.91 8.11
N SER A 5 4.92 -51.00 7.30
CA SER A 5 5.21 -49.63 7.72
C SER A 5 3.90 -48.91 8.00
N THR A 6 3.51 -48.86 9.26
CA THR A 6 2.38 -48.05 9.69
C THR A 6 2.67 -46.60 9.35
N SER A 7 1.82 -45.96 8.54
CA SER A 7 1.97 -44.55 8.22
C SER A 7 2.02 -43.71 9.51
N PRO A 8 2.92 -42.72 9.60
CA PRO A 8 3.09 -41.95 10.84
C PRO A 8 1.80 -41.23 11.20
N SER A 9 1.48 -41.19 12.50
CA SER A 9 0.29 -40.47 12.96
C SER A 9 0.47 -38.96 12.77
N ALA A 10 -0.62 -38.20 12.69
CA ALA A 10 -0.56 -36.74 12.61
C ALA A 10 0.18 -36.12 13.80
N GLN A 11 0.13 -36.76 14.97
CA GLN A 11 0.84 -36.32 16.17
C GLN A 11 2.35 -36.56 16.06
N ASP A 12 2.77 -37.67 15.44
CA ASP A 12 4.19 -37.96 15.19
C ASP A 12 4.77 -36.98 14.16
N ILE A 13 4.01 -36.69 13.10
CA ILE A 13 4.37 -35.67 12.10
C ILE A 13 4.51 -34.30 12.77
N TRP A 14 3.53 -33.91 13.60
CA TRP A 14 3.59 -32.65 14.33
C TRP A 14 4.81 -32.57 15.25
N LYS A 15 5.13 -33.64 16.01
CA LYS A 15 6.35 -33.70 16.82
C LYS A 15 7.62 -33.55 15.97
N TRP A 16 7.68 -34.21 14.81
CA TRP A 16 8.82 -34.10 13.90
C TRP A 16 9.03 -32.67 13.40
N THR A 17 7.96 -31.88 13.21
CA THR A 17 8.07 -30.49 12.74
C THR A 17 8.81 -29.52 13.70
N PHE A 18 9.09 -29.95 14.94
CA PHE A 18 9.91 -29.21 15.90
C PHE A 18 11.42 -29.48 15.77
N THR A 19 11.81 -30.49 14.99
CA THR A 19 13.22 -30.81 14.75
C THR A 19 13.87 -29.80 13.81
N LYS A 20 15.20 -29.68 13.86
CA LYS A 20 15.94 -28.82 12.94
C LYS A 20 15.79 -29.27 11.48
N GLU A 21 15.71 -30.58 11.25
CA GLU A 21 15.53 -31.21 9.93
C GLU A 21 14.20 -30.83 9.25
N ALA A 22 13.20 -30.41 10.02
CA ALA A 22 11.92 -29.94 9.51
C ALA A 22 11.92 -28.45 9.10
N THR A 23 13.06 -27.76 9.23
CA THR A 23 13.22 -26.39 8.72
C THR A 23 13.42 -26.45 7.21
N ALA A 24 12.43 -26.02 6.43
CA ALA A 24 12.42 -26.21 4.99
C ALA A 24 13.01 -24.99 4.26
N PRO A 25 14.09 -25.12 3.48
CA PRO A 25 14.49 -24.11 2.51
C PRO A 25 13.42 -24.02 1.41
N CYS A 26 12.84 -22.84 1.21
CA CYS A 26 11.80 -22.67 0.20
C CYS A 26 11.81 -21.26 -0.42
N PHE A 27 11.01 -21.07 -1.45
CA PHE A 27 10.69 -19.74 -1.97
C PHE A 27 9.62 -19.07 -1.11
N ILE A 28 9.47 -17.76 -1.22
CA ILE A 28 8.42 -17.01 -0.52
C ILE A 28 7.04 -17.44 -1.03
N ARG A 29 6.89 -17.63 -2.35
CA ARG A 29 5.65 -18.15 -2.94
C ARG A 29 5.24 -19.49 -2.35
N ASP A 30 6.21 -20.36 -2.08
CA ASP A 30 5.96 -21.64 -1.42
C ASP A 30 5.38 -21.42 -0.02
N ALA A 31 6.01 -20.58 0.81
CA ALA A 31 5.55 -20.26 2.16
C ALA A 31 4.13 -19.69 2.18
N LEU A 32 3.79 -18.82 1.22
CA LEU A 32 2.45 -18.25 1.07
C LEU A 32 1.41 -19.30 0.63
N SER A 33 1.81 -20.28 -0.18
CA SER A 33 0.90 -21.27 -0.80
C SER A 33 0.86 -22.65 -0.13
N MET A 34 1.69 -22.93 0.89
CA MET A 34 1.68 -24.21 1.62
C MET A 34 0.26 -24.57 2.10
N LYS A 35 -0.08 -25.85 2.22
CA LYS A 35 -1.40 -26.25 2.72
C LYS A 35 -1.39 -26.36 4.24
N GLU A 36 -2.38 -25.79 4.93
CA GLU A 36 -2.53 -25.95 6.38
C GLU A 36 -2.84 -27.42 6.73
N SER A 37 -2.33 -27.91 7.86
CA SER A 37 -2.76 -29.21 8.37
C SER A 37 -4.26 -29.16 8.73
N ASN A 38 -5.01 -30.19 8.34
CA ASN A 38 -6.44 -30.27 8.67
C ASN A 38 -6.71 -30.70 10.13
N THR A 39 -5.65 -30.93 10.90
CA THR A 39 -5.74 -31.44 12.28
C THR A 39 -5.82 -30.25 13.23
N LYS A 40 -6.93 -30.12 13.96
CA LYS A 40 -7.23 -28.97 14.84
C LYS A 40 -6.13 -28.62 15.84
N ASP A 41 -5.34 -29.61 16.26
CA ASP A 41 -4.31 -29.45 17.28
C ASP A 41 -2.87 -29.40 16.72
N ALA A 42 -2.70 -29.45 15.40
CA ALA A 42 -1.39 -29.55 14.77
C ALA A 42 -1.06 -28.30 13.93
N ASP A 43 -0.33 -27.37 14.53
CA ASP A 43 0.13 -26.12 13.92
C ASP A 43 1.39 -26.35 13.06
N PHE A 44 1.19 -26.93 11.87
CA PHE A 44 2.20 -27.08 10.81
C PHE A 44 1.56 -26.96 9.41
N TYR A 45 2.40 -26.83 8.39
CA TYR A 45 2.01 -26.66 6.99
C TYR A 45 2.63 -27.76 6.13
N TRP A 46 2.04 -28.02 4.97
CA TRP A 46 2.54 -28.95 3.96
C TRP A 46 3.14 -28.17 2.80
N LEU A 47 4.46 -28.28 2.65
CA LEU A 47 5.18 -27.86 1.44
C LEU A 47 5.26 -29.05 0.49
N GLY A 48 4.29 -29.12 -0.43
CA GLY A 48 4.04 -30.32 -1.21
C GLY A 48 3.73 -31.49 -0.29
N HIS A 49 4.61 -32.49 -0.26
CA HIS A 49 4.50 -33.67 0.60
C HIS A 49 5.32 -33.61 1.89
N ILE A 50 5.99 -32.49 2.18
CA ILE A 50 6.85 -32.35 3.37
C ILE A 50 6.19 -31.46 4.43
N PRO A 51 6.02 -31.95 5.67
CA PRO A 51 5.44 -31.15 6.74
C PRO A 51 6.51 -30.21 7.33
N CYS A 52 6.21 -28.91 7.44
CA CYS A 52 7.13 -27.96 8.04
C CYS A 52 6.39 -26.88 8.84
N ARG A 53 7.09 -26.32 9.81
CA ARG A 53 6.62 -25.18 10.61
C ARG A 53 7.57 -23.99 10.51
N LYS A 54 8.85 -24.29 10.33
CA LYS A 54 9.91 -23.31 10.12
C LYS A 54 10.39 -23.36 8.67
N VAL A 55 10.74 -22.21 8.13
CA VAL A 55 11.27 -22.07 6.77
C VAL A 55 12.59 -21.32 6.79
N ILE A 56 13.41 -21.57 5.77
CA ILE A 56 14.58 -20.76 5.43
C ILE A 56 14.27 -20.08 4.10
N ILE A 57 14.29 -18.75 4.08
CA ILE A 57 14.15 -17.95 2.86
C ILE A 57 15.37 -17.05 2.69
N VAL A 58 15.70 -16.74 1.42
CA VAL A 58 16.75 -15.79 1.08
C VAL A 58 16.19 -14.80 0.06
N GLY A 59 16.22 -13.51 0.39
CA GLY A 59 15.64 -12.45 -0.44
C GLY A 59 16.19 -11.07 -0.09
N ILE A 60 15.78 -10.07 -0.86
CA ILE A 60 16.17 -8.67 -0.69
C ILE A 60 15.18 -8.00 0.26
N VAL A 61 15.69 -7.23 1.23
CA VAL A 61 14.83 -6.39 2.07
C VAL A 61 14.30 -5.22 1.25
N VAL A 62 13.00 -5.17 1.01
CA VAL A 62 12.33 -4.09 0.25
C VAL A 62 11.64 -3.07 1.17
N GLY A 63 11.45 -3.39 2.45
CA GLY A 63 10.88 -2.48 3.43
C GLY A 63 11.29 -2.81 4.86
N ILE A 64 11.46 -1.77 5.67
CA ILE A 64 11.72 -1.88 7.11
C ILE A 64 10.76 -0.96 7.85
N GLN A 65 10.09 -1.49 8.87
CA GLN A 65 9.17 -0.76 9.70
C GLN A 65 9.44 -1.07 11.17
N ASP A 66 10.02 -0.10 11.86
CA ASP A 66 10.35 -0.23 13.28
C ASP A 66 9.16 0.13 14.15
N TYR A 67 8.87 -0.75 15.10
CA TYR A 67 7.92 -0.54 16.17
C TYR A 67 8.62 -0.76 17.51
N GLU A 68 8.03 -0.23 18.58
CA GLU A 68 8.58 -0.36 19.94
C GLU A 68 8.92 -1.81 20.32
N LYS A 69 8.04 -2.77 20.00
CA LYS A 69 8.17 -4.18 20.41
C LYS A 69 8.68 -5.13 19.33
N ARG A 70 8.87 -4.65 18.10
CA ARG A 70 9.22 -5.49 16.94
C ARG A 70 9.69 -4.64 15.76
N THR A 71 10.53 -5.22 14.91
CA THR A 71 10.81 -4.72 13.56
C THR A 71 10.14 -5.63 12.55
N LEU A 72 9.48 -5.03 11.56
CA LEU A 72 8.88 -5.74 10.43
C LEU A 72 9.75 -5.50 9.19
N TYR A 73 10.28 -6.59 8.65
CA TYR A 73 11.02 -6.62 7.40
C TYR A 73 10.11 -7.14 6.30
N THR A 74 9.98 -6.42 5.20
CA THR A 74 9.30 -6.91 4.00
C THR A 74 10.38 -7.42 3.05
N ILE A 75 10.32 -8.70 2.67
CA ILE A 75 11.36 -9.40 1.93
C ILE A 75 10.81 -9.89 0.59
N ASP A 76 11.58 -9.68 -0.47
CA ASP A 76 11.28 -10.09 -1.85
C ASP A 76 12.35 -11.08 -2.35
N ASP A 77 11.95 -12.27 -2.78
CA ASP A 77 12.83 -13.26 -3.41
C ASP A 77 12.57 -13.41 -4.91
N SER A 78 11.87 -12.45 -5.52
CA SER A 78 11.32 -12.41 -6.88
C SER A 78 10.21 -13.41 -7.19
N THR A 79 9.89 -14.34 -6.28
CA THR A 79 8.74 -15.24 -6.44
C THR A 79 7.48 -14.67 -5.81
N ALA A 80 7.63 -13.94 -4.71
CA ALA A 80 6.63 -13.16 -4.02
C ALA A 80 7.28 -12.30 -2.92
N VAL A 81 6.48 -11.50 -2.23
CA VAL A 81 6.89 -10.66 -1.10
C VAL A 81 6.22 -11.12 0.19
N ILE A 82 6.96 -11.19 1.31
CA ILE A 82 6.42 -11.57 2.62
C ILE A 82 6.95 -10.72 3.77
N ASP A 83 6.09 -10.48 4.76
CA ASP A 83 6.46 -9.80 5.99
C ASP A 83 7.11 -10.78 6.98
N CYS A 84 8.26 -10.37 7.50
CA CYS A 84 9.09 -11.07 8.48
C CYS A 84 9.15 -10.25 9.77
N VAL A 85 8.58 -10.77 10.85
CA VAL A 85 8.41 -10.10 12.13
C VAL A 85 9.52 -10.52 13.10
N LEU A 86 10.48 -9.63 13.36
CA LEU A 86 11.52 -9.78 14.38
C LEU A 86 11.04 -9.15 15.69
N ARG A 87 10.86 -9.96 16.74
CA ARG A 87 10.45 -9.47 18.05
C ARG A 87 11.65 -8.93 18.81
N HIS A 88 11.50 -7.75 19.42
CA HIS A 88 12.55 -7.21 20.28
C HIS A 88 12.58 -7.99 21.60
N PRO A 89 13.76 -8.24 22.18
CA PRO A 89 13.85 -8.78 23.52
C PRO A 89 13.13 -7.81 24.48
N LEU A 90 12.23 -8.36 25.30
CA LEU A 90 11.58 -7.54 26.32
C LEU A 90 12.66 -7.04 27.29
N PRO A 91 12.65 -5.76 27.68
CA PRO A 91 13.56 -5.30 28.72
C PRO A 91 13.36 -6.18 29.96
N PRO A 92 14.46 -6.57 30.65
CA PRO A 92 14.36 -7.39 31.85
C PRO A 92 13.37 -6.72 32.81
N LYS A 93 12.32 -7.45 33.18
CA LYS A 93 11.33 -6.93 34.13
C LYS A 93 12.08 -6.52 35.38
N ALA A 94 12.00 -5.24 35.76
CA ALA A 94 12.58 -4.77 37.01
C ALA A 94 12.11 -5.70 38.14
N PRO A 95 13.00 -6.14 39.05
CA PRO A 95 12.65 -7.01 40.15
C PRO A 95 11.50 -6.37 40.90
N THR A 96 10.33 -7.00 40.82
CA THR A 96 9.13 -6.51 41.48
C THR A 96 9.33 -6.84 42.94
N ASN A 97 9.88 -5.89 43.70
CA ASN A 97 10.12 -6.01 45.13
C ASN A 97 8.78 -6.17 45.87
N ALA A 98 8.25 -7.38 45.91
CA ALA A 98 7.06 -7.72 46.67
C ALA A 98 7.37 -8.09 48.13
N ASP A 99 8.65 -8.22 48.52
CA ASP A 99 9.03 -8.68 49.87
C ASP A 99 9.90 -7.67 50.67
N ALA A 100 10.11 -6.44 50.20
CA ALA A 100 10.91 -5.45 50.93
C ALA A 100 10.05 -4.48 51.75
N SER A 101 9.23 -5.01 52.66
CA SER A 101 8.76 -4.21 53.80
C SER A 101 9.90 -4.10 54.82
N ARG A 102 10.33 -2.87 55.11
CA ARG A 102 11.33 -2.44 56.13
C ARG A 102 12.80 -2.42 55.67
N SER A 103 13.19 -1.31 55.06
CA SER A 103 14.32 -0.53 55.59
C SER A 103 14.27 0.88 55.02
N VAL A 104 13.97 1.83 55.90
CA VAL A 104 14.02 3.26 55.65
C VAL A 104 15.48 3.67 55.68
N GLN A 105 16.12 3.86 54.52
CA GLN A 105 17.29 4.73 54.44
C GLN A 105 17.26 5.55 53.15
N ASN A 106 17.30 6.87 53.37
CA ASN A 106 17.32 7.96 52.40
C ASN A 106 18.60 7.92 51.55
N SER A 107 18.66 7.09 50.51
CA SER A 107 19.64 7.28 49.44
C SER A 107 19.02 8.13 48.33
N LYS A 108 19.58 9.33 48.23
CA LYS A 108 19.48 10.31 47.15
C LYS A 108 19.38 9.60 45.79
N TRP A 109 18.17 9.47 45.28
CA TRP A 109 17.88 8.96 43.95
C TRP A 109 18.40 10.00 42.96
N GLU A 110 19.61 9.76 42.48
CA GLU A 110 20.14 10.40 41.30
C GLU A 110 19.14 10.12 40.18
N ALA A 111 18.53 11.18 39.65
CA ALA A 111 17.57 11.13 38.56
C ALA A 111 18.27 10.62 37.31
N ALA A 112 18.47 9.31 37.24
CA ALA A 112 18.91 8.60 36.05
C ALA A 112 17.80 8.77 35.01
N SER A 113 17.94 9.82 34.21
CA SER A 113 17.42 10.05 32.88
C SER A 113 16.31 9.07 32.46
N LEU A 114 15.06 9.50 32.58
CA LEU A 114 13.84 8.82 32.13
C LEU A 114 13.74 8.66 30.59
N ILE A 115 14.87 8.63 29.86
CA ILE A 115 14.86 8.47 28.41
C ILE A 115 14.52 7.00 28.11
N PRO A 116 13.39 6.71 27.44
CA PRO A 116 13.07 5.35 27.04
C PRO A 116 14.19 4.79 26.15
N PRO A 117 14.55 3.51 26.29
CA PRO A 117 15.62 2.92 25.50
C PRO A 117 15.31 3.11 24.02
N ALA A 118 16.29 3.61 23.26
CA ALA A 118 16.15 3.76 21.82
C ALA A 118 15.75 2.41 21.19
N PRO A 119 14.86 2.41 20.17
CA PRO A 119 14.51 1.18 19.48
C PRO A 119 15.78 0.50 18.94
N PRO A 120 15.86 -0.83 18.95
CA PRO A 120 17.03 -1.54 18.45
C PRO A 120 17.22 -1.22 16.97
N THR A 121 18.48 -1.00 16.58
CA THR A 121 18.84 -0.76 15.20
C THR A 121 18.44 -1.96 14.34
N PRO A 122 17.81 -1.75 13.17
CA PRO A 122 17.55 -2.84 12.24
C PRO A 122 18.81 -3.63 11.90
N VAL A 123 18.67 -4.95 11.77
CA VAL A 123 19.77 -5.89 11.46
C VAL A 123 20.43 -5.59 10.10
N THR A 124 19.68 -5.04 9.15
CA THR A 124 20.18 -4.66 7.82
C THR A 124 19.40 -3.45 7.27
N ALA A 125 19.78 -2.95 6.10
CA ALA A 125 19.09 -1.87 5.39
C ALA A 125 18.29 -2.38 4.18
N ILE A 126 17.40 -1.51 3.66
CA ILE A 126 16.65 -1.77 2.41
C ILE A 126 17.64 -1.93 1.25
N GLY A 127 17.38 -2.90 0.36
CA GLY A 127 18.21 -3.23 -0.79
C GLY A 127 19.25 -4.33 -0.55
N TYR A 128 19.45 -4.77 0.71
CA TYR A 128 20.42 -5.81 1.03
C TYR A 128 19.80 -7.22 1.07
N PRO A 129 20.52 -8.25 0.58
CA PRO A 129 20.09 -9.63 0.68
C PRO A 129 20.23 -10.14 2.12
N VAL A 130 19.23 -10.87 2.59
CA VAL A 130 19.19 -11.50 3.91
C VAL A 130 18.75 -12.95 3.81
N GLN A 131 19.28 -13.76 4.73
CA GLN A 131 18.75 -15.08 5.05
C GLN A 131 17.87 -14.98 6.29
N VAL A 132 16.64 -15.48 6.19
CA VAL A 132 15.69 -15.50 7.30
C VAL A 132 15.30 -16.94 7.62
N ILE A 133 15.46 -17.29 8.90
CA ILE A 133 14.95 -18.52 9.48
C ILE A 133 13.81 -18.12 10.43
N GLY A 134 12.63 -18.70 10.25
CA GLY A 134 11.52 -18.37 11.13
C GLY A 134 10.31 -19.28 10.99
N LYS A 135 9.38 -19.10 11.91
CA LYS A 135 8.11 -19.85 11.93
C LYS A 135 7.10 -19.19 11.00
N VAL A 136 6.51 -19.97 10.09
CA VAL A 136 5.35 -19.51 9.30
C VAL A 136 4.14 -19.38 10.23
N SER A 137 3.49 -18.21 10.22
CA SER A 137 2.30 -17.92 11.01
C SER A 137 1.24 -17.30 10.12
N ARG A 138 -0.01 -17.71 10.31
CA ARG A 138 -1.15 -17.02 9.73
C ARG A 138 -1.27 -15.62 10.32
N PHE A 139 -1.54 -14.64 9.46
CA PHE A 139 -1.81 -13.27 9.84
C PHE A 139 -2.96 -12.76 8.98
N TYR A 140 -4.16 -12.74 9.57
CA TYR A 140 -5.42 -12.54 8.84
C TYR A 140 -5.61 -13.56 7.71
N ASP A 141 -5.74 -13.07 6.47
CA ASP A 141 -5.94 -13.88 5.26
C ASP A 141 -4.62 -14.17 4.53
N THR A 142 -3.49 -13.72 5.08
CA THR A 142 -2.14 -13.97 4.54
C THR A 142 -1.26 -14.70 5.56
N ARG A 143 0.02 -14.85 5.24
CA ARG A 143 1.05 -15.41 6.12
C ARG A 143 2.17 -14.41 6.33
N GLN A 144 2.82 -14.56 7.46
CA GLN A 144 4.03 -13.85 7.83
C GLN A 144 5.02 -14.85 8.42
N ILE A 145 6.29 -14.48 8.47
CA ILE A 145 7.33 -15.27 9.14
C ILE A 145 7.66 -14.61 10.47
N VAL A 146 7.45 -15.32 11.58
CA VAL A 146 7.96 -14.90 12.88
C VAL A 146 9.43 -15.29 12.94
N VAL A 147 10.29 -14.29 12.84
CA VAL A 147 11.74 -14.45 12.68
C VAL A 147 12.36 -15.05 13.95
N GLU A 148 13.15 -16.10 13.76
CA GLU A 148 14.01 -16.70 14.78
C GLU A 148 15.45 -16.24 14.60
N SER A 149 15.95 -16.21 13.35
CA SER A 149 17.19 -15.55 12.96
C SER A 149 17.02 -14.80 11.63
N ILE A 150 17.63 -13.62 11.54
CA ILE A 150 17.79 -12.86 10.31
C ILE A 150 19.26 -12.43 10.24
N GLU A 151 19.94 -12.80 9.15
CA GLU A 151 21.36 -12.54 8.96
C GLU A 151 21.57 -11.95 7.55
N PRO A 152 22.35 -10.86 7.41
CA PRO A 152 22.78 -10.39 6.09
C PRO A 152 23.53 -11.49 5.34
N CYS A 153 23.21 -11.70 4.06
CA CYS A 153 23.98 -12.66 3.25
C CYS A 153 25.43 -12.18 3.12
N GLN A 154 26.38 -13.10 3.22
CA GLN A 154 27.80 -12.78 3.11
C GLN A 154 28.21 -12.50 1.67
N SER A 155 27.48 -13.08 0.71
CA SER A 155 27.71 -12.90 -0.72
C SER A 155 26.40 -12.80 -1.50
N THR A 156 26.40 -12.03 -2.58
CA THR A 156 25.32 -12.02 -3.58
C THR A 156 25.06 -13.42 -4.17
N ASN A 157 26.07 -14.29 -4.16
CA ASN A 157 25.92 -15.67 -4.63
C ASN A 157 25.06 -16.55 -3.71
N ASP A 158 24.82 -16.14 -2.47
CA ASP A 158 24.06 -16.96 -1.52
C ASP A 158 22.58 -17.04 -1.92
N GLN A 159 22.03 -15.98 -2.53
CA GLN A 159 20.69 -16.00 -3.12
C GLN A 159 20.59 -17.06 -4.23
N TRP A 160 21.57 -17.10 -5.14
CA TRP A 160 21.60 -18.08 -6.24
C TRP A 160 21.79 -19.51 -5.74
N LYS A 161 22.65 -19.72 -4.74
CA LYS A 161 22.82 -21.03 -4.09
C LYS A 161 21.53 -21.51 -3.44
N HIS A 162 20.82 -20.61 -2.74
CA HIS A 162 19.52 -20.90 -2.15
C HIS A 162 18.52 -21.31 -3.23
N TRP A 163 18.40 -20.53 -4.30
CA TRP A 163 17.50 -20.83 -5.42
C TRP A 163 17.77 -22.20 -6.05
N LYS A 164 19.04 -22.50 -6.34
CA LYS A 164 19.42 -23.79 -6.90
C LYS A 164 19.02 -24.94 -5.96
N THR A 165 19.28 -24.77 -4.67
CA THR A 165 18.92 -25.75 -3.63
C THR A 165 17.41 -25.97 -3.56
N VAL A 166 16.62 -24.89 -3.52
CA VAL A 166 15.15 -24.98 -3.46
C VAL A 166 14.59 -25.63 -4.73
N ALA A 167 15.10 -25.28 -5.91
CA ALA A 167 14.70 -25.90 -7.17
C ALA A 167 15.01 -27.41 -7.21
N GLU A 168 16.17 -27.83 -6.69
CA GLU A 168 16.54 -29.24 -6.57
C GLU A 168 15.66 -29.97 -5.55
N LEU A 169 15.33 -29.33 -4.42
CA LEU A 169 14.41 -29.88 -3.42
C LEU A 169 12.98 -30.04 -3.96
N HIS A 170 12.51 -29.11 -4.79
CA HIS A 170 11.22 -29.29 -5.47
C HIS A 170 11.18 -30.52 -6.36
N LYS A 171 12.24 -30.72 -7.15
CA LYS A 171 12.36 -31.87 -8.07
C LYS A 171 12.50 -33.21 -7.34
N SER A 172 13.29 -33.23 -6.27
CA SER A 172 13.67 -34.48 -5.58
C SER A 172 12.78 -34.84 -4.39
N ARG A 173 12.14 -33.86 -3.75
CA ARG A 173 11.49 -34.05 -2.45
C ARG A 173 10.10 -33.42 -2.33
N TYR A 174 9.92 -32.12 -2.60
CA TYR A 174 8.65 -31.44 -2.31
C TYR A 174 7.52 -31.83 -3.26
N SER A 175 7.80 -31.92 -4.56
CA SER A 175 6.78 -32.23 -5.59
C SER A 175 6.63 -33.72 -5.89
N VAL A 176 7.43 -34.58 -5.25
CA VAL A 176 7.34 -36.03 -5.46
C VAL A 176 6.15 -36.56 -4.67
N PRO A 177 5.18 -37.24 -5.30
CA PRO A 177 3.97 -37.75 -4.64
C PRO A 177 4.24 -39.01 -3.80
N LYS A 178 5.34 -39.01 -3.03
CA LYS A 178 5.68 -40.04 -2.07
C LYS A 178 5.10 -39.65 -0.70
N PRO A 179 4.37 -40.54 0.01
CA PRO A 179 3.96 -40.28 1.38
C PRO A 179 5.16 -39.92 2.26
N PHE A 180 4.97 -38.95 3.15
CA PHE A 180 6.00 -38.55 4.08
C PHE A 180 6.32 -39.68 5.07
N GLU A 181 7.58 -40.08 5.11
CA GLU A 181 8.14 -41.01 6.10
C GLU A 181 9.02 -40.19 7.05
N ILE A 182 8.77 -40.30 8.36
CA ILE A 182 9.62 -39.66 9.36
C ILE A 182 11.00 -40.31 9.28
N PRO A 183 12.09 -39.56 9.02
CA PRO A 183 13.44 -40.10 9.04
C PRO A 183 13.68 -40.80 10.38
N VAL A 184 14.03 -42.08 10.32
CA VAL A 184 14.47 -42.81 11.52
C VAL A 184 15.77 -42.14 11.96
N PRO A 185 15.88 -41.65 13.22
CA PRO A 185 17.16 -41.17 13.72
C PRO A 185 18.16 -42.28 13.49
N LEU A 186 19.17 -42.03 12.66
CA LEU A 186 20.26 -42.98 12.50
C LEU A 186 20.83 -43.15 13.90
N ALA A 187 20.52 -44.28 14.54
CA ALA A 187 21.10 -44.63 15.82
C ALA A 187 22.59 -44.50 15.58
N VAL A 188 23.21 -43.51 16.24
CA VAL A 188 24.64 -43.26 16.13
C VAL A 188 25.26 -44.60 16.44
N ALA A 189 25.71 -45.30 15.39
CA ALA A 189 26.26 -46.62 15.54
C ALA A 189 27.46 -46.41 16.44
N SER A 190 27.34 -46.87 17.68
CA SER A 190 28.43 -46.88 18.63
C SER A 190 29.55 -47.63 17.94
N CYS A 191 30.50 -46.90 17.36
CA CYS A 191 31.73 -47.47 16.88
C CYS A 191 32.44 -48.05 18.10
N GLU A 192 32.22 -49.34 18.32
CA GLU A 192 33.16 -50.21 19.01
C GLU A 192 34.43 -50.24 18.15
N THR A 193 35.27 -49.23 18.30
CA THR A 193 36.67 -49.30 17.88
C THR A 193 37.47 -49.44 19.16
N GLY A 194 37.81 -50.69 19.48
CA GLY A 194 38.82 -50.99 20.48
C GLY A 194 40.19 -50.56 19.96
N SER A 195 40.89 -49.76 20.77
CA SER A 195 42.36 -49.68 20.81
C SER A 195 42.78 -48.76 21.96
N GLU A 196 43.74 -49.27 22.73
CA GLU A 196 44.34 -48.78 23.98
C GLU A 196 44.99 -47.38 23.86
N GLU A 197 44.91 -46.55 24.93
CA GLU A 197 46.05 -45.80 25.52
C GLU A 197 45.60 -44.93 26.72
N PRO A 198 46.52 -44.45 27.61
CA PRO A 198 46.31 -44.53 29.04
C PRO A 198 46.01 -43.20 29.75
N ALA A 199 45.36 -43.36 30.89
CA ALA A 199 45.44 -42.59 32.13
C ALA A 199 45.85 -41.10 32.07
N ALA A 200 44.88 -40.22 32.35
CA ALA A 200 45.07 -39.12 33.30
C ALA A 200 43.73 -38.59 33.85
N ALA A 201 43.55 -38.81 35.17
CA ALA A 201 42.95 -37.95 36.19
C ALA A 201 41.66 -37.14 35.92
N SER A 202 40.62 -37.49 36.70
CA SER A 202 39.85 -36.63 37.62
C SER A 202 39.24 -35.33 37.06
N THR A 203 37.93 -35.06 37.18
CA THR A 203 37.30 -34.67 38.45
C THR A 203 35.77 -34.58 38.30
N SER A 204 35.06 -35.36 39.13
CA SER A 204 33.87 -35.06 39.94
C SER A 204 32.75 -34.11 39.48
N ALA A 205 31.56 -34.71 39.42
CA ALA A 205 30.38 -34.38 40.24
C ALA A 205 29.28 -33.43 39.71
N SER A 206 28.05 -33.93 39.93
CA SER A 206 26.84 -33.24 40.39
C SER A 206 25.68 -33.30 39.41
N GLY A 207 24.85 -34.32 39.59
CA GLY A 207 23.50 -34.36 39.06
C GLY A 207 22.58 -33.32 39.68
N THR A 208 21.54 -32.95 38.95
CA THR A 208 20.31 -32.37 39.48
C THR A 208 19.17 -32.75 38.55
N GLY A 209 18.19 -33.48 39.11
CA GLY A 209 16.95 -33.81 38.43
C GLY A 209 16.07 -32.56 38.29
N ILE A 210 15.45 -32.40 37.13
CA ILE A 210 14.50 -31.32 36.84
C ILE A 210 13.08 -31.90 36.89
N PRO A 211 12.18 -31.35 37.74
CA PRO A 211 10.80 -31.80 37.84
C PRO A 211 9.89 -31.18 36.77
N VAL A 212 8.86 -31.96 36.43
CA VAL A 212 7.77 -31.67 35.50
C VAL A 212 6.90 -30.49 35.98
N PRO A 213 6.56 -29.51 35.12
CA PRO A 213 5.64 -28.44 35.49
C PRO A 213 4.17 -28.88 35.43
N ARG A 214 3.44 -28.66 36.54
CA ARG A 214 1.98 -28.80 36.64
C ARG A 214 1.27 -27.49 36.26
N THR A 215 0.17 -27.62 35.54
CA THR A 215 -0.76 -26.55 35.13
C THR A 215 -1.64 -26.06 36.29
N PRO A 216 -1.97 -24.76 36.38
CA PRO A 216 -2.95 -24.28 37.35
C PRO A 216 -4.39 -24.30 36.81
N LEU A 217 -5.26 -24.65 37.76
CA LEU A 217 -6.69 -24.91 37.72
C LEU A 217 -7.52 -23.62 37.55
N LYS A 218 -8.61 -23.71 36.80
CA LYS A 218 -9.65 -22.69 36.60
C LYS A 218 -10.39 -22.37 37.91
N ARG A 219 -10.77 -21.10 38.12
CA ARG A 219 -11.85 -20.69 39.04
C ARG A 219 -12.95 -19.90 38.31
N PRO A 220 -14.19 -19.93 38.85
CA PRO A 220 -15.42 -19.65 38.10
C PRO A 220 -15.85 -18.18 38.09
N ALA A 221 -16.77 -17.91 37.16
CA ALA A 221 -17.43 -16.66 36.85
C ALA A 221 -18.34 -16.14 37.97
N HIS A 222 -18.46 -14.82 38.07
CA HIS A 222 -19.52 -14.15 38.82
C HIS A 222 -20.40 -13.37 37.85
N ASP A 223 -21.69 -13.67 37.90
CA ASP A 223 -22.79 -13.07 37.15
C ASP A 223 -23.06 -11.63 37.59
N HIS A 224 -23.30 -10.72 36.63
CA HIS A 224 -24.23 -9.60 36.82
C HIS A 224 -24.95 -9.25 35.51
N ALA A 225 -26.27 -9.15 35.67
CA ALA A 225 -27.32 -8.94 34.67
C ALA A 225 -27.50 -7.45 34.30
N PRO A 226 -28.38 -7.12 33.32
CA PRO A 226 -28.17 -5.99 32.41
C PRO A 226 -28.87 -4.70 32.82
N SER A 227 -28.42 -3.58 32.25
CA SER A 227 -29.21 -2.34 32.21
C SER A 227 -29.03 -1.62 30.87
N SER A 228 -30.15 -1.33 30.24
CA SER A 228 -30.40 -0.42 29.12
C SER A 228 -31.73 0.28 29.45
N PRO A 229 -32.23 1.30 28.71
CA PRO A 229 -31.67 2.13 27.63
C PRO A 229 -31.93 3.64 27.86
N LEU A 230 -31.67 4.50 26.84
CA LEU A 230 -32.43 5.70 26.38
C LEU A 230 -31.45 6.75 25.77
N THR A 231 -31.39 6.91 24.45
CA THR A 231 -32.14 7.81 23.52
C THR A 231 -31.54 9.21 23.31
N ASP A 232 -31.37 9.50 22.01
CA ASP A 232 -31.56 10.76 21.28
C ASP A 232 -30.46 11.83 21.14
N SER A 233 -30.35 12.24 19.87
CA SER A 233 -30.22 13.60 19.34
C SER A 233 -28.93 13.95 18.57
N THR A 234 -29.13 13.98 17.26
CA THR A 234 -28.41 14.70 16.21
C THR A 234 -28.23 16.19 16.51
N THR A 235 -27.04 16.74 16.25
CA THR A 235 -26.90 18.16 15.95
C THR A 235 -25.73 18.42 14.99
N SER A 236 -26.06 19.10 13.89
CA SER A 236 -25.22 19.63 12.83
C SER A 236 -24.29 20.74 13.32
N ALA A 237 -23.02 20.70 12.89
CA ALA A 237 -22.04 21.76 13.15
C ALA A 237 -22.02 22.82 12.03
N PRO A 238 -21.85 24.12 12.36
CA PRO A 238 -21.88 25.22 11.41
C PRO A 238 -20.52 25.45 10.72
N SER A 239 -20.57 25.95 9.49
CA SER A 239 -19.45 26.33 8.64
C SER A 239 -18.82 27.66 9.04
N SER A 240 -17.49 27.69 9.16
CA SER A 240 -16.67 28.89 9.46
C SER A 240 -16.28 29.66 8.19
N PRO A 241 -15.92 30.96 8.29
CA PRO A 241 -15.81 31.87 7.13
C PRO A 241 -14.50 31.69 6.35
N ILE A 242 -14.62 31.76 5.01
CA ILE A 242 -13.52 31.59 4.05
C ILE A 242 -12.69 32.88 3.96
N LYS A 243 -11.39 32.77 4.23
CA LYS A 243 -10.41 33.85 4.07
C LYS A 243 -9.96 33.88 2.60
N HIS A 244 -10.38 34.88 1.83
CA HIS A 244 -9.94 35.10 0.45
C HIS A 244 -8.49 35.64 0.44
N GLY A 245 -7.52 34.87 -0.07
CA GLY A 245 -6.15 35.38 -0.15
C GLY A 245 -5.06 34.44 -0.68
N SER A 246 -5.37 33.20 -1.07
CA SER A 246 -4.41 32.34 -1.77
C SER A 246 -5.03 31.88 -3.08
N THR A 247 -4.38 32.22 -4.19
CA THR A 247 -4.76 31.81 -5.56
C THR A 247 -4.35 30.37 -5.87
N ASP A 248 -3.69 29.68 -4.92
CA ASP A 248 -3.28 28.30 -5.13
C ASP A 248 -4.49 27.37 -5.00
N PRO A 249 -4.69 26.44 -5.95
CA PRO A 249 -5.77 25.48 -5.86
C PRO A 249 -5.63 24.65 -4.57
N PRO A 250 -6.74 24.34 -3.89
CA PRO A 250 -6.71 23.65 -2.60
C PRO A 250 -6.07 22.26 -2.74
N LYS A 251 -4.88 22.08 -2.14
CA LYS A 251 -4.17 20.79 -2.13
C LYS A 251 -4.97 19.72 -1.39
N LEU A 252 -5.34 18.65 -2.10
CA LEU A 252 -6.02 17.50 -1.51
C LEU A 252 -5.10 16.73 -0.55
N ARG A 253 -5.70 16.10 0.47
CA ARG A 253 -4.96 15.26 1.43
C ARG A 253 -4.42 14.03 0.69
N HIS A 254 -3.31 13.46 1.16
CA HIS A 254 -2.82 12.20 0.59
C HIS A 254 -3.88 11.07 0.72
N PRO A 255 -4.10 10.23 -0.31
CA PRO A 255 -5.11 9.18 -0.28
C PRO A 255 -5.03 8.24 0.91
N SER A 256 -3.83 7.90 1.40
CA SER A 256 -3.64 7.05 2.60
C SER A 256 -4.21 7.65 3.89
N ARG A 257 -4.44 8.97 3.91
CA ARG A 257 -4.90 9.72 5.10
C ARG A 257 -6.39 10.01 5.10
N LEU A 258 -7.11 9.65 4.04
CA LEU A 258 -8.57 9.76 4.00
C LEU A 258 -9.21 8.82 5.02
N HIS A 259 -10.24 9.31 5.71
CA HIS A 259 -11.01 8.51 6.65
C HIS A 259 -11.97 7.58 5.92
N ALA A 260 -12.37 6.48 6.56
CA ALA A 260 -13.26 5.48 5.96
C ALA A 260 -14.61 6.07 5.49
N ARG A 261 -15.15 7.08 6.20
CA ARG A 261 -16.37 7.79 5.79
C ARG A 261 -16.21 8.59 4.50
N ASP A 262 -14.99 9.04 4.22
CA ASP A 262 -14.66 9.85 3.04
C ASP A 262 -14.31 8.96 1.83
N LEU A 263 -14.14 7.64 2.02
CA LEU A 263 -13.84 6.69 0.94
C LEU A 263 -15.12 6.36 0.17
N THR A 264 -15.46 7.22 -0.78
CA THR A 264 -16.61 7.06 -1.68
C THR A 264 -16.16 7.06 -3.14
N GLU A 265 -17.03 6.57 -4.03
CA GLU A 265 -16.77 6.62 -5.49
C GLU A 265 -16.59 8.07 -5.97
N ASN A 266 -17.38 9.00 -5.43
CA ASN A 266 -17.26 10.43 -5.73
C ASN A 266 -15.91 11.01 -5.26
N THR A 267 -15.43 10.62 -4.09
CA THR A 267 -14.09 11.03 -3.61
C THR A 267 -13.00 10.53 -4.55
N PHE A 268 -13.10 9.28 -5.01
CA PHE A 268 -12.15 8.75 -5.99
C PHE A 268 -12.15 9.56 -7.30
N ARG A 269 -13.33 9.90 -7.82
CA ARG A 269 -13.49 10.74 -9.01
C ARG A 269 -12.85 12.13 -8.84
N LEU A 270 -13.01 12.77 -7.69
CA LEU A 270 -12.39 14.07 -7.39
C LEU A 270 -10.86 13.98 -7.39
N TYR A 271 -10.30 12.91 -6.81
CA TYR A 271 -8.85 12.69 -6.78
C TYR A 271 -8.29 12.36 -8.17
N LEU A 272 -9.04 11.60 -8.97
CA LEU A 272 -8.69 11.31 -10.35
C LEU A 272 -8.60 12.60 -11.17
N LYS A 273 -9.62 13.49 -11.05
CA LYS A 273 -9.61 14.80 -11.70
C LYS A 273 -8.43 15.65 -11.22
N HIS A 274 -8.22 15.73 -9.91
CA HIS A 274 -7.11 16.49 -9.32
C HIS A 274 -5.76 16.02 -9.86
N TYR A 275 -5.56 14.71 -10.00
CA TYR A 275 -4.35 14.18 -10.62
C TYR A 275 -4.19 14.65 -12.07
N MET A 276 -5.23 14.51 -12.90
CA MET A 276 -5.19 14.94 -14.32
C MET A 276 -4.94 16.44 -14.48
N ASP A 277 -5.46 17.27 -13.57
CA ASP A 277 -5.29 18.73 -13.60
C ASP A 277 -3.85 19.16 -13.27
N HIS A 278 -3.15 18.42 -12.40
CA HIS A 278 -1.90 18.88 -11.79
C HIS A 278 -0.68 18.02 -12.12
N ALA A 279 -0.84 16.82 -12.68
CA ALA A 279 0.28 15.92 -12.98
C ALA A 279 1.32 16.54 -13.93
N VAL A 280 0.88 17.49 -14.79
CA VAL A 280 1.74 18.20 -15.75
C VAL A 280 2.74 19.12 -15.07
N VAL A 281 2.30 19.78 -13.99
CA VAL A 281 3.12 20.76 -13.29
C VAL A 281 4.37 20.08 -12.74
N ALA A 282 4.25 18.85 -12.22
CA ALA A 282 5.35 18.13 -11.60
C ALA A 282 6.50 17.73 -12.55
N LEU A 283 6.29 17.68 -13.87
CA LEU A 283 7.33 17.26 -14.82
C LEU A 283 8.15 18.42 -15.40
N HIS A 284 7.66 19.67 -15.31
CA HIS A 284 8.34 20.81 -15.93
C HIS A 284 9.40 21.46 -15.02
N TRP A 285 9.26 21.37 -13.69
CA TRP A 285 10.11 22.11 -12.74
C TRP A 285 11.60 21.73 -12.71
N ASP A 286 12.00 20.57 -13.24
CA ASP A 286 13.40 20.11 -13.18
C ASP A 286 14.20 20.38 -14.47
N ALA A 287 13.58 20.92 -15.53
CA ALA A 287 14.24 21.04 -16.83
C ALA A 287 14.99 22.38 -17.05
N ASP A 288 14.76 23.41 -16.24
CA ASP A 288 15.38 24.74 -16.42
C ASP A 288 16.61 24.99 -15.53
N ASP A 289 17.00 24.03 -14.68
CA ASP A 289 18.31 24.09 -14.01
C ASP A 289 19.41 23.65 -14.98
N ASN A 290 19.81 24.63 -15.80
CA ASN A 290 20.97 24.63 -16.69
C ASN A 290 22.28 24.54 -15.89
N LEU A 291 22.46 23.47 -15.10
CA LEU A 291 23.62 23.17 -14.25
C LEU A 291 24.88 22.79 -15.07
N PHE A 292 24.81 22.86 -16.40
CA PHE A 292 25.98 22.75 -17.29
C PHE A 292 26.57 24.10 -17.76
N SER A 293 26.11 25.24 -17.23
CA SER A 293 26.91 26.48 -17.29
C SER A 293 28.07 26.41 -16.30
N THR A 294 29.09 25.62 -16.66
CA THR A 294 30.41 25.72 -16.03
C THR A 294 30.98 27.12 -16.27
N PRO A 295 31.46 27.84 -15.24
CA PRO A 295 32.17 29.08 -15.44
C PRO A 295 33.56 28.75 -16.00
N THR A 296 33.70 28.73 -17.33
CA THR A 296 35.00 28.57 -17.98
C THR A 296 35.85 29.81 -17.69
N LYS A 297 36.75 29.69 -16.71
CA LYS A 297 37.86 30.63 -16.51
C LYS A 297 38.64 30.72 -17.83
N ARG A 298 38.69 31.93 -18.40
CA ARG A 298 39.56 32.29 -19.52
C ARG A 298 41.01 31.94 -19.19
N PRO A 299 41.70 31.11 -19.99
CA PRO A 299 43.15 31.09 -20.03
C PRO A 299 43.61 32.32 -20.81
N ARG A 300 44.41 33.19 -20.18
CA ARG A 300 45.24 34.15 -20.92
C ARG A 300 46.31 33.35 -21.67
N VAL A 301 46.30 33.42 -23.00
CA VAL A 301 47.43 32.99 -23.84
C VAL A 301 47.93 34.19 -24.64
N PRO A 302 49.25 34.34 -24.83
CA PRO A 302 49.88 35.56 -25.30
C PRO A 302 49.76 35.80 -26.80
N LEU A 303 49.93 37.08 -27.10
CA LEU A 303 50.17 37.76 -28.38
C LEU A 303 51.11 36.98 -29.32
N ASP A 304 50.62 36.65 -30.51
CA ASP A 304 51.25 36.82 -31.84
C ASP A 304 50.76 35.73 -32.80
N GLN A 305 49.82 36.10 -33.67
CA GLN A 305 49.74 35.56 -35.02
C GLN A 305 48.78 36.41 -35.88
N THR A 306 49.34 36.81 -37.02
CA THR A 306 48.82 37.71 -38.06
C THR A 306 47.54 37.19 -38.74
N PRO A 307 46.63 38.08 -39.18
CA PRO A 307 45.38 37.68 -39.80
C PRO A 307 45.58 37.30 -41.28
N LYS A 308 45.21 36.07 -41.66
CA LYS A 308 44.94 35.73 -43.07
C LYS A 308 43.46 35.87 -43.34
N ALA A 309 43.13 36.78 -44.25
CA ALA A 309 41.79 36.96 -44.80
C ALA A 309 41.33 35.67 -45.49
N ARG A 310 40.23 35.08 -45.00
CA ARG A 310 39.50 34.04 -45.71
C ARG A 310 38.13 34.60 -46.08
N THR A 311 38.02 34.91 -47.37
CA THR A 311 36.81 35.26 -48.10
C THR A 311 35.84 34.07 -48.04
N VAL A 312 34.76 34.23 -47.30
CA VAL A 312 33.60 33.32 -47.34
C VAL A 312 32.45 34.10 -47.95
N TYR A 313 31.94 33.59 -49.08
CA TYR A 313 30.83 34.14 -49.82
C TYR A 313 29.57 34.23 -48.94
N THR A 314 29.13 35.47 -48.71
CA THR A 314 27.80 35.82 -48.23
C THR A 314 26.79 35.51 -49.33
N THR A 315 25.97 34.48 -49.13
CA THR A 315 24.68 34.33 -49.82
C THR A 315 23.59 34.75 -48.84
N ASP A 316 23.55 36.04 -48.54
CA ASP A 316 22.45 36.69 -47.84
C ASP A 316 21.38 37.11 -48.86
N ASN A 317 20.32 36.30 -48.95
CA ASN A 317 19.04 36.70 -49.54
C ASN A 317 17.89 35.91 -48.89
N MET A 318 17.93 35.75 -47.56
CA MET A 318 16.75 35.38 -46.79
C MET A 318 16.26 36.59 -46.00
N THR A 319 15.31 37.30 -46.60
CA THR A 319 14.46 38.25 -45.88
C THR A 319 13.87 37.52 -44.67
N PRO A 320 13.94 38.08 -43.44
CA PRO A 320 13.33 37.45 -42.27
C PRO A 320 11.82 37.38 -42.49
N ARG A 321 11.36 36.23 -42.95
CA ARG A 321 9.93 35.93 -43.05
C ARG A 321 9.43 35.95 -41.61
N ALA A 322 8.52 36.88 -41.30
CA ALA A 322 7.90 36.97 -39.99
C ALA A 322 7.45 35.56 -39.60
N SER A 323 8.16 34.98 -38.63
CA SER A 323 7.80 33.69 -38.05
C SER A 323 6.42 33.88 -37.48
N THR A 324 5.42 33.35 -38.18
CA THR A 324 4.09 33.19 -37.61
C THR A 324 4.30 32.41 -36.34
N LEU A 325 4.18 33.09 -35.20
CA LEU A 325 4.09 32.50 -33.87
C LEU A 325 3.06 31.38 -34.01
N ASN A 326 3.55 30.16 -34.21
CA ASN A 326 2.71 29.00 -34.26
C ASN A 326 2.13 28.93 -32.86
N ASP A 327 0.84 29.22 -32.76
CA ASP A 327 -0.01 29.09 -31.58
C ASP A 327 -0.15 27.58 -31.31
N SER A 328 0.99 26.89 -31.15
CA SER A 328 1.07 25.49 -30.78
C SER A 328 0.53 25.43 -29.37
N ALA A 329 -0.67 24.85 -29.25
CA ALA A 329 -1.31 24.64 -27.97
C ALA A 329 -0.29 24.05 -26.99
N PRO A 330 -0.29 24.50 -25.72
CA PRO A 330 0.66 24.00 -24.73
C PRO A 330 0.62 22.47 -24.74
N ASP A 331 1.80 21.84 -24.81
CA ASP A 331 1.96 20.38 -24.77
C ASP A 331 1.36 19.87 -23.46
N ARG A 332 0.10 19.45 -23.54
CA ARG A 332 -0.65 18.91 -22.42
C ARG A 332 -0.61 17.39 -22.52
N PRO A 333 -0.20 16.70 -21.43
CA PRO A 333 -0.24 15.26 -21.42
C PRO A 333 -1.69 14.81 -21.50
N ALA A 334 -1.93 13.89 -22.43
CA ALA A 334 -3.16 13.12 -22.45
C ALA A 334 -2.95 11.84 -21.63
N PHE A 335 -4.00 11.41 -20.94
CA PHE A 335 -3.97 10.28 -20.03
C PHE A 335 -4.80 9.15 -20.60
N THR A 336 -4.23 7.95 -20.66
CA THR A 336 -5.00 6.74 -20.96
C THR A 336 -5.52 6.11 -19.68
N LEU A 337 -6.57 5.29 -19.80
CA LEU A 337 -7.11 4.54 -18.67
C LEU A 337 -6.05 3.60 -18.06
N SER A 338 -5.18 3.01 -18.90
CA SER A 338 -4.04 2.21 -18.45
C SER A 338 -3.04 3.03 -17.63
N HIS A 339 -2.68 4.23 -18.09
CA HIS A 339 -1.81 5.13 -17.34
C HIS A 339 -2.40 5.48 -15.97
N LEU A 340 -3.66 5.91 -15.91
CA LEU A 340 -4.32 6.30 -14.67
C LEU A 340 -4.38 5.17 -13.63
N ARG A 341 -4.52 3.92 -14.08
CA ARG A 341 -4.50 2.73 -13.21
C ARG A 341 -3.13 2.43 -12.60
N ARG A 342 -2.05 2.85 -13.25
CA ARG A 342 -0.66 2.63 -12.80
C ARG A 342 -0.18 3.69 -11.81
N VAL A 343 -0.93 4.78 -11.64
CA VAL A 343 -0.63 5.82 -10.64
C VAL A 343 -0.80 5.23 -9.23
N PRO A 344 0.26 5.06 -8.43
CA PRO A 344 0.20 4.34 -7.16
C PRO A 344 -0.83 4.91 -6.18
N GLU A 345 -0.95 6.23 -6.11
CA GLU A 345 -1.86 6.89 -5.18
C GLU A 345 -3.33 6.72 -5.58
N LEU A 346 -3.62 6.71 -6.89
CA LEU A 346 -4.96 6.44 -7.39
C LEU A 346 -5.32 4.95 -7.24
N ALA A 347 -4.39 4.04 -7.51
CA ALA A 347 -4.58 2.61 -7.30
C ALA A 347 -4.86 2.29 -5.81
N LEU A 348 -4.07 2.88 -4.91
CA LEU A 348 -4.29 2.80 -3.47
C LEU A 348 -5.68 3.30 -3.09
N LEU A 349 -6.08 4.48 -3.59
CA LEU A 349 -7.39 5.05 -3.29
C LEU A 349 -8.53 4.16 -3.79
N ALA A 350 -8.45 3.71 -5.05
CA ALA A 350 -9.44 2.83 -5.66
C ALA A 350 -9.64 1.57 -4.81
N CYS A 351 -8.55 0.95 -4.37
CA CYS A 351 -8.65 -0.25 -3.57
C CYS A 351 -9.29 0.00 -2.19
N ARG A 352 -8.89 1.09 -1.53
CA ARG A 352 -9.50 1.51 -0.25
C ARG A 352 -11.01 1.78 -0.38
N VAL A 353 -11.44 2.41 -1.48
CA VAL A 353 -12.85 2.66 -1.79
C VAL A 353 -13.60 1.35 -2.01
N VAL A 354 -13.09 0.45 -2.86
CA VAL A 354 -13.72 -0.86 -3.13
C VAL A 354 -13.86 -1.71 -1.86
N HIS A 355 -12.82 -1.74 -1.02
CA HIS A 355 -12.86 -2.48 0.23
C HIS A 355 -13.88 -1.90 1.22
N THR A 356 -13.89 -0.57 1.36
CA THR A 356 -14.84 0.13 2.26
C THR A 356 -16.28 -0.06 1.79
N GLU A 357 -16.52 -0.01 0.49
CA GLU A 357 -17.84 -0.26 -0.10
C GLU A 357 -18.28 -1.72 0.09
N ARG A 358 -17.37 -2.69 -0.09
CA ARG A 358 -17.65 -4.11 0.23
C ARG A 358 -18.04 -4.26 1.70
N LYS A 359 -17.30 -3.62 2.61
CA LYS A 359 -17.61 -3.64 4.06
C LYS A 359 -18.97 -2.99 4.35
N ARG A 360 -19.30 -1.88 3.70
CA ARG A 360 -20.60 -1.19 3.83
C ARG A 360 -21.75 -2.09 3.38
N ARG A 361 -21.61 -2.78 2.24
CA ARG A 361 -22.62 -3.73 1.76
C ARG A 361 -22.80 -4.92 2.68
N ALA A 362 -21.71 -5.54 3.14
CA ALA A 362 -21.78 -6.66 4.09
C ALA A 362 -22.34 -6.25 5.47
N GLN A 363 -22.21 -4.98 5.86
CA GLN A 363 -22.87 -4.45 7.05
C GLN A 363 -24.38 -4.24 6.79
N ALA A 364 -24.75 -3.60 5.68
CA ALA A 364 -26.14 -3.39 5.29
C ALA A 364 -26.92 -4.70 5.10
N GLU A 365 -26.28 -5.74 4.56
CA GLU A 365 -26.88 -7.09 4.45
C GLU A 365 -27.15 -7.69 5.83
N ARG A 366 -26.19 -7.60 6.77
CA ARG A 366 -26.37 -8.09 8.15
C ARG A 366 -27.45 -7.31 8.91
N ASP A 367 -27.55 -6.00 8.68
CA ASP A 367 -28.57 -5.19 9.32
C ASP A 367 -29.95 -5.48 8.72
N ALA A 368 -30.05 -5.68 7.40
CA ALA A 368 -31.28 -6.13 6.74
C ALA A 368 -31.72 -7.55 7.18
N GLU A 369 -30.78 -8.45 7.46
CA GLU A 369 -31.08 -9.77 8.03
C GLU A 369 -31.63 -9.67 9.46
N LYS A 370 -31.07 -8.78 10.29
CA LYS A 370 -31.59 -8.50 11.63
C LYS A 370 -33.00 -7.90 11.59
N ASP A 371 -33.24 -6.94 10.69
CA ASP A 371 -34.57 -6.33 10.53
C ASP A 371 -35.62 -7.37 10.12
N LYS A 372 -35.28 -8.27 9.18
CA LYS A 372 -36.14 -9.39 8.79
C LYS A 372 -36.41 -10.36 9.94
N ALA A 373 -35.39 -10.67 10.75
CA ALA A 373 -35.54 -11.54 11.91
C ALA A 373 -36.47 -10.91 12.97
N MET A 374 -36.30 -9.61 13.26
CA MET A 374 -37.16 -8.88 14.20
C MET A 374 -38.60 -8.77 13.69
N GLN A 375 -38.80 -8.59 12.39
CA GLN A 375 -40.14 -8.55 11.79
C GLN A 375 -40.85 -9.91 11.87
N THR A 376 -40.13 -11.02 11.64
CA THR A 376 -40.68 -12.38 11.72
C THR A 376 -41.12 -12.74 13.14
N GLN A 377 -40.36 -12.32 14.17
CA GLN A 377 -40.72 -12.54 15.57
C GLN A 377 -41.98 -11.77 16.00
N LYS A 378 -42.21 -10.56 15.49
CA LYS A 378 -43.42 -9.79 15.79
C LYS A 378 -44.69 -10.40 15.19
N THR A 379 -44.59 -11.09 14.05
CA THR A 379 -45.75 -11.70 13.40
C THR A 379 -46.17 -13.04 14.01
N SER A 380 -45.28 -13.74 14.73
CA SER A 380 -45.60 -15.05 15.32
C SER A 380 -46.27 -14.99 16.69
N SER A 381 -46.31 -13.83 17.36
CA SER A 381 -46.85 -13.74 18.72
C SER A 381 -48.38 -13.64 18.81
N ASN A 382 -49.11 -13.58 17.69
CA ASN A 382 -50.56 -13.38 17.67
C ASN A 382 -51.40 -14.57 17.21
N ASN A 383 -50.81 -15.75 16.98
CA ASN A 383 -51.56 -16.94 16.57
C ASN A 383 -51.43 -18.06 17.60
N THR A 384 -52.37 -18.05 18.55
CA THR A 384 -52.60 -19.10 19.55
C THR A 384 -53.22 -20.34 18.91
N HIS A 385 -52.64 -21.50 19.23
CA HIS A 385 -53.14 -22.88 19.04
C HIS A 385 -53.20 -23.46 17.61
N GLY A 386 -52.12 -24.16 17.21
CA GLY A 386 -52.12 -25.14 16.12
C GLY A 386 -50.91 -26.08 16.19
N PRO A 387 -51.06 -27.42 16.11
CA PRO A 387 -50.00 -28.36 16.42
C PRO A 387 -49.05 -28.64 15.25
N LEU A 388 -47.76 -28.48 15.54
CA LEU A 388 -46.63 -29.35 15.19
C LEU A 388 -46.59 -29.97 13.77
N SER A 389 -46.00 -29.25 12.80
CA SER A 389 -45.40 -29.87 11.61
C SER A 389 -43.98 -29.34 11.38
N LYS A 390 -43.00 -30.17 11.73
CA LYS A 390 -41.57 -30.01 11.43
C LYS A 390 -41.36 -30.18 9.91
N ALA A 391 -41.31 -29.10 9.15
CA ALA A 391 -40.93 -29.14 7.74
C ALA A 391 -39.59 -28.41 7.52
N LEU A 392 -38.68 -29.11 6.84
CA LEU A 392 -37.28 -28.79 6.60
C LEU A 392 -37.03 -27.38 6.05
N ALA A 393 -36.25 -26.58 6.78
CA ALA A 393 -35.60 -25.37 6.25
C ALA A 393 -34.17 -25.72 5.79
N HIS A 394 -33.99 -26.00 4.49
CA HIS A 394 -32.67 -26.22 3.86
C HIS A 394 -32.46 -25.39 2.58
N SER A 395 -33.23 -24.31 2.37
CA SER A 395 -32.97 -23.38 1.27
C SER A 395 -31.91 -22.34 1.66
N ARG A 396 -30.65 -22.77 1.76
CA ARG A 396 -29.49 -21.86 1.71
C ARG A 396 -29.43 -21.29 0.29
N THR A 397 -29.98 -20.10 0.09
CA THR A 397 -29.91 -19.38 -1.18
C THR A 397 -28.43 -19.16 -1.53
N ARG A 398 -28.00 -19.79 -2.62
CA ARG A 398 -26.67 -19.73 -3.21
C ARG A 398 -26.23 -18.28 -3.39
N THR A 399 -25.30 -17.82 -2.55
CA THR A 399 -24.70 -16.49 -2.66
C THR A 399 -24.02 -16.36 -4.02
N LYS A 400 -24.40 -15.35 -4.82
CA LYS A 400 -23.78 -15.06 -6.12
C LYS A 400 -22.25 -14.95 -5.93
N PRO A 401 -21.44 -15.44 -6.88
CA PRO A 401 -19.99 -15.36 -6.79
C PRO A 401 -19.57 -13.91 -6.58
N THR A 402 -18.86 -13.65 -5.49
CA THR A 402 -18.40 -12.32 -5.11
C THR A 402 -17.37 -11.85 -6.15
N ASP A 403 -17.70 -10.81 -6.91
CA ASP A 403 -16.78 -10.20 -7.86
C ASP A 403 -15.39 -9.97 -7.22
N VAL A 404 -14.34 -10.42 -7.93
CA VAL A 404 -12.93 -10.26 -7.55
C VAL A 404 -12.64 -8.75 -7.35
N PRO A 405 -11.97 -8.33 -6.25
CA PRO A 405 -11.72 -6.91 -5.94
C PRO A 405 -11.20 -6.11 -7.13
N ARG A 406 -10.28 -6.72 -7.88
CA ARG A 406 -9.66 -6.19 -9.10
C ARG A 406 -10.64 -5.76 -10.18
N VAL A 407 -11.70 -6.55 -10.42
CA VAL A 407 -12.74 -6.21 -11.41
C VAL A 407 -13.52 -4.98 -10.97
N LYS A 408 -13.78 -4.85 -9.67
CA LYS A 408 -14.45 -3.66 -9.10
C LYS A 408 -13.57 -2.42 -9.19
N MET A 409 -12.26 -2.55 -8.95
CA MET A 409 -11.32 -1.44 -9.15
C MET A 409 -11.30 -0.99 -10.62
N LYS A 410 -11.19 -1.92 -11.57
CA LYS A 410 -11.25 -1.60 -13.01
C LYS A 410 -12.55 -0.85 -13.37
N ARG A 411 -13.70 -1.33 -12.88
CA ARG A 411 -15.01 -0.68 -13.06
C ARG A 411 -15.06 0.71 -12.43
N LEU A 412 -14.44 0.90 -11.26
CA LEU A 412 -14.39 2.20 -10.57
C LEU A 412 -13.59 3.25 -11.38
N PHE A 413 -12.44 2.87 -11.96
CA PHE A 413 -11.69 3.74 -12.87
C PHE A 413 -12.51 4.12 -14.10
N SER A 414 -13.09 3.14 -14.80
CA SER A 414 -13.91 3.39 -15.99
C SER A 414 -15.12 4.27 -15.67
N TRP A 415 -15.82 3.99 -14.57
CA TRP A 415 -16.93 4.81 -14.10
C TRP A 415 -16.52 6.25 -13.82
N ALA A 416 -15.39 6.47 -13.15
CA ALA A 416 -14.92 7.81 -12.80
C ALA A 416 -14.55 8.63 -14.04
N VAL A 417 -13.85 8.02 -15.01
CA VAL A 417 -13.53 8.66 -16.30
C VAL A 417 -14.80 9.00 -17.08
N LEU A 418 -15.74 8.06 -17.20
CA LEU A 418 -17.02 8.30 -17.88
C LEU A 418 -17.80 9.44 -17.21
N LYS A 419 -17.82 9.50 -15.88
CA LYS A 419 -18.48 10.59 -15.15
C LYS A 419 -17.82 11.94 -15.40
N LEU A 420 -16.50 12.01 -15.39
CA LEU A 420 -15.77 13.25 -15.71
C LEU A 420 -16.01 13.69 -17.16
N TYR A 421 -16.13 12.75 -18.10
CA TYR A 421 -16.47 13.04 -19.50
C TYR A 421 -17.91 13.53 -19.65
N GLU A 422 -18.88 12.88 -19.01
CA GLU A 422 -20.29 13.31 -18.99
C GLU A 422 -20.46 14.71 -18.41
N GLU A 423 -19.70 15.05 -17.37
CA GLU A 423 -19.66 16.38 -16.75
C GLU A 423 -18.98 17.45 -17.62
N GLY A 424 -18.29 17.05 -18.69
CA GLY A 424 -17.49 17.95 -19.52
C GLY A 424 -16.22 18.46 -18.82
N SER A 425 -15.76 17.76 -17.77
CA SER A 425 -14.52 18.06 -17.06
C SER A 425 -13.28 17.53 -17.77
N ILE A 426 -13.44 16.50 -18.60
CA ILE A 426 -12.40 15.95 -19.47
C ILE A 426 -13.00 15.75 -20.87
N VAL A 427 -12.15 15.68 -21.90
CA VAL A 427 -12.55 15.39 -23.28
C VAL A 427 -11.69 14.28 -23.88
N LEU A 428 -12.22 13.61 -24.90
CA LEU A 428 -11.46 12.66 -25.71
C LEU A 428 -10.42 13.41 -26.55
N TRP A 429 -9.23 12.85 -26.63
CA TRP A 429 -8.07 13.48 -27.24
C TRP A 429 -7.51 12.62 -28.37
N ASP A 430 -7.85 12.99 -29.61
CA ASP A 430 -7.46 12.22 -30.80
C ASP A 430 -6.08 12.60 -31.35
N GLN A 431 -5.37 13.54 -30.73
CA GLN A 431 -4.03 13.90 -31.22
C GLN A 431 -3.03 12.79 -30.89
N PRO A 432 -1.99 12.62 -31.73
CA PRO A 432 -0.92 11.67 -31.46
C PRO A 432 -0.46 11.83 -30.02
N LEU A 433 -0.60 10.75 -29.26
CA LEU A 433 -0.09 10.70 -27.91
C LEU A 433 1.41 10.95 -28.00
N THR A 434 1.88 12.13 -27.59
CA THR A 434 3.28 12.29 -27.25
C THR A 434 3.51 11.27 -26.15
N PRO A 435 4.29 10.20 -26.40
CA PRO A 435 4.48 9.17 -25.40
C PRO A 435 4.98 9.90 -24.17
N VAL A 436 4.21 9.88 -23.07
CA VAL A 436 4.70 10.39 -21.79
C VAL A 436 5.97 9.62 -21.59
N ALA A 437 7.11 10.32 -21.72
CA ALA A 437 8.36 9.64 -21.93
C ALA A 437 8.60 8.78 -20.69
N VAL A 438 8.31 7.48 -20.82
CA VAL A 438 8.70 6.46 -19.86
C VAL A 438 10.19 6.26 -20.14
N SER A 439 10.95 7.34 -19.96
CA SER A 439 12.34 7.41 -20.33
C SER A 439 13.09 6.44 -19.44
N GLY A 440 13.86 5.58 -20.10
CA GLY A 440 14.81 4.68 -19.46
C GLY A 440 15.71 5.42 -18.47
N SER A 441 16.13 4.68 -17.45
CA SER A 441 17.11 5.12 -16.44
C SER A 441 16.84 6.50 -15.85
N ARG A 442 15.66 6.69 -15.25
CA ARG A 442 15.42 7.81 -14.34
C ARG A 442 16.23 7.57 -13.05
N PRO A 443 16.94 8.57 -12.51
CA PRO A 443 17.66 8.42 -11.25
C PRO A 443 16.69 7.98 -10.14
N PRO A 444 17.06 7.00 -9.29
CA PRO A 444 16.21 6.53 -8.20
C PRO A 444 15.94 7.69 -7.24
N GLY A 445 14.70 8.21 -7.23
CA GLY A 445 14.25 9.24 -6.30
C GLY A 445 13.37 10.37 -6.89
N SER A 446 13.32 10.56 -8.20
CA SER A 446 12.57 11.70 -8.80
C SER A 446 11.09 11.41 -9.07
N GLY A 447 10.64 10.15 -9.00
CA GLY A 447 9.26 9.72 -9.34
C GLY A 447 8.16 10.11 -8.35
N ASP A 448 8.45 11.01 -7.43
CA ASP A 448 7.59 11.30 -6.29
C ASP A 448 6.42 12.20 -6.70
N THR A 449 5.28 11.59 -7.04
CA THR A 449 3.97 12.26 -7.12
C THR A 449 3.52 12.81 -5.75
N SER A 450 4.33 12.63 -4.71
CA SER A 450 4.13 13.12 -3.34
C SER A 450 3.89 14.63 -3.29
N GLY A 451 4.45 15.42 -4.23
CA GLY A 451 4.24 16.86 -4.36
C GLY A 451 2.80 17.28 -4.72
N LEU A 452 2.01 16.39 -5.34
CA LEU A 452 0.61 16.64 -5.70
C LEU A 452 -0.33 16.65 -4.49
N TRP A 453 0.12 16.04 -3.39
CA TRP A 453 -0.70 15.78 -2.22
C TRP A 453 -0.20 16.56 -1.01
N LYS A 454 -1.12 17.00 -0.16
CA LYS A 454 -0.76 17.66 1.09
C LYS A 454 -0.18 16.65 2.09
N THR A 455 1.15 16.60 2.18
CA THR A 455 1.89 15.93 3.25
C THR A 455 1.92 16.82 4.50
N ALA A 456 1.73 16.25 5.70
CA ALA A 456 1.66 17.03 6.94
C ALA A 456 2.98 17.72 7.33
N ASN A 457 4.10 17.25 6.78
CA ASN A 457 5.43 17.66 7.23
C ASN A 457 5.83 19.05 6.72
N ASN A 458 5.13 19.63 5.73
CA ASN A 458 5.42 20.97 5.21
C ASN A 458 4.78 22.12 6.01
N THR A 459 4.41 21.89 7.27
CA THR A 459 3.87 22.97 8.15
C THR A 459 4.89 23.51 9.16
N ALA A 460 6.18 23.20 8.99
CA ALA A 460 7.25 23.81 9.77
C ALA A 460 7.72 25.13 9.13
N ASN A 461 6.82 26.12 9.00
CA ASN A 461 7.19 27.55 8.87
C ASN A 461 5.97 28.48 8.95
N CYS A 462 5.18 28.36 10.01
CA CYS A 462 4.30 29.46 10.42
C CYS A 462 4.48 29.74 11.92
N SER A 463 5.53 30.50 12.24
CA SER A 463 5.68 31.17 13.51
C SER A 463 4.66 32.32 13.58
N SER A 464 3.66 32.21 14.45
CA SER A 464 3.29 33.30 15.39
C SER A 464 1.99 33.04 16.14
N ALA A 465 2.07 33.32 17.45
CA ALA A 465 1.03 33.72 18.39
C ALA A 465 0.12 32.63 19.03
N ASN A 466 0.63 32.11 20.15
CA ASN A 466 0.00 32.12 21.49
C ASN A 466 -1.53 31.98 21.59
N SER A 467 -1.98 30.84 22.11
CA SER A 467 -2.76 30.86 23.36
C SER A 467 -2.71 29.50 24.05
N SER A 468 -2.22 29.53 25.29
CA SER A 468 -2.29 28.47 26.28
C SER A 468 -3.63 28.56 27.00
N VAL A 469 -4.37 27.46 27.10
CA VAL A 469 -5.22 27.24 28.28
C VAL A 469 -5.30 25.74 28.58
N PHE A 470 -4.99 25.43 29.83
CA PHE A 470 -5.03 24.13 30.47
C PHE A 470 -6.41 23.47 30.39
N SER A 471 -6.44 22.15 30.29
CA SER A 471 -7.52 21.33 30.85
C SER A 471 -6.99 19.95 31.25
N THR A 472 -6.78 19.85 32.55
CA THR A 472 -6.66 18.63 33.36
C THR A 472 -8.00 17.90 33.33
N ALA A 473 -8.03 16.62 32.93
CA ALA A 473 -9.04 15.68 33.42
C ALA A 473 -8.64 14.21 33.17
N ASN A 474 -8.67 13.47 34.27
CA ASN A 474 -8.78 12.02 34.44
C ASN A 474 -9.25 11.23 33.23
N ASN A 475 -8.49 10.21 32.84
CA ASN A 475 -9.01 9.07 32.10
C ASN A 475 -8.82 7.78 32.89
N THR A 476 -9.91 7.37 33.52
CA THR A 476 -10.22 6.00 33.91
C THR A 476 -10.06 5.05 32.71
N MET A 477 -9.50 3.88 32.98
CA MET A 477 -9.33 2.79 32.04
C MET A 477 -10.68 2.36 31.44
N PHE A 478 -10.90 2.65 30.17
CA PHE A 478 -11.75 1.84 29.31
C PHE A 478 -10.97 1.58 28.03
N SER A 479 -10.47 0.35 27.90
CA SER A 479 -9.91 -0.15 26.66
C SER A 479 -11.01 -0.28 25.62
N SER A 480 -11.34 0.82 24.94
CA SER A 480 -11.84 0.71 23.58
C SER A 480 -10.69 0.16 22.73
N THR A 481 -10.89 -1.03 22.19
CA THR A 481 -10.10 -1.61 21.10
C THR A 481 -10.03 -0.60 19.97
N GLY A 482 -8.99 0.25 20.02
CA GLY A 482 -8.63 1.12 18.92
C GLY A 482 -8.43 0.23 17.71
N ALA A 483 -9.31 0.37 16.73
CA ALA A 483 -9.14 -0.14 15.37
C ALA A 483 -7.87 0.50 14.81
N SER A 484 -6.74 -0.08 15.21
CA SER A 484 -5.42 0.32 14.81
C SER A 484 -5.35 0.10 13.31
N SER A 485 -5.22 1.22 12.59
CA SER A 485 -4.97 1.34 11.16
C SER A 485 -4.44 0.04 10.55
N SER A 486 -5.35 -0.83 10.10
CA SER A 486 -4.98 -2.12 9.51
C SER A 486 -4.15 -1.80 8.28
N LYS A 487 -2.85 -2.15 8.31
CA LYS A 487 -1.98 -2.05 7.15
C LYS A 487 -2.62 -2.89 6.07
N PHE A 488 -3.21 -2.18 5.11
CA PHE A 488 -3.86 -2.74 3.95
C PHE A 488 -2.74 -3.24 3.03
N VAL A 489 -2.30 -4.47 3.28
CA VAL A 489 -1.36 -5.17 2.40
C VAL A 489 -2.17 -5.57 1.19
N MET A 490 -1.99 -4.84 0.08
CA MET A 490 -2.47 -5.27 -1.23
C MET A 490 -1.84 -6.64 -1.49
N SER A 491 -2.67 -7.67 -1.69
CA SER A 491 -2.17 -8.96 -2.17
C SER A 491 -1.41 -8.70 -3.47
N GLU A 492 -0.24 -9.32 -3.65
CA GLU A 492 0.63 -9.10 -4.81
C GLU A 492 -0.08 -9.45 -6.14
N GLU A 493 -1.09 -10.32 -6.08
CA GLU A 493 -1.99 -10.64 -7.21
C GLU A 493 -2.94 -9.49 -7.61
N ASP A 494 -3.17 -8.52 -6.72
CA ASP A 494 -3.97 -7.31 -6.97
C ASP A 494 -3.11 -6.11 -7.42
N ALA A 495 -1.78 -6.16 -7.26
CA ALA A 495 -0.89 -5.02 -7.45
C ALA A 495 -0.69 -4.60 -8.93
N TYR A 496 -0.84 -5.53 -9.87
CA TYR A 496 -0.86 -5.20 -11.29
C TYR A 496 -2.30 -5.25 -11.79
N LEU A 497 -2.98 -4.12 -11.92
CA LEU A 497 -4.17 -4.04 -12.78
C LEU A 497 -3.68 -4.31 -14.21
N SER A 498 -3.95 -5.51 -14.76
CA SER A 498 -3.37 -5.97 -16.04
C SER A 498 -3.45 -4.84 -17.06
N ASP A 499 -2.32 -4.58 -17.71
CA ASP A 499 -2.31 -3.75 -18.91
C ASP A 499 -3.42 -4.26 -19.84
N PRO A 500 -4.23 -3.36 -20.40
CA PRO A 500 -5.19 -3.75 -21.43
C PRO A 500 -4.43 -4.48 -22.55
N PRO A 501 -5.05 -5.48 -23.18
CA PRO A 501 -4.41 -6.17 -24.29
C PRO A 501 -4.02 -5.15 -25.38
N MET A 502 -2.84 -5.32 -25.98
CA MET A 502 -2.23 -4.35 -26.92
C MET A 502 -3.10 -3.96 -28.13
N TYR A 503 -4.22 -4.64 -28.38
CA TYR A 503 -5.14 -4.37 -29.48
C TYR A 503 -6.30 -3.44 -29.12
N GLU A 504 -6.50 -3.09 -27.85
CA GLU A 504 -7.45 -2.04 -27.46
C GLU A 504 -6.72 -0.70 -27.59
N GLU A 505 -7.07 0.08 -28.62
CA GLU A 505 -6.64 1.47 -28.73
C GLU A 505 -7.12 2.21 -27.48
N ASP A 506 -6.19 2.49 -26.57
CA ASP A 506 -6.47 3.18 -25.33
C ASP A 506 -6.93 4.61 -25.66
N GLU A 507 -8.23 4.87 -25.51
CA GLU A 507 -8.78 6.23 -25.57
C GLU A 507 -7.98 7.16 -24.65
N ALA A 508 -7.55 8.29 -25.21
CA ALA A 508 -6.81 9.28 -24.48
C ALA A 508 -7.73 10.41 -24.00
N TYR A 509 -7.53 10.84 -22.75
CA TYR A 509 -8.35 11.87 -22.12
C TYR A 509 -7.47 13.04 -21.70
N VAL A 510 -7.96 14.26 -21.92
CA VAL A 510 -7.31 15.48 -21.45
C VAL A 510 -8.26 16.27 -20.54
N SER A 511 -7.71 16.88 -19.49
CA SER A 511 -8.51 17.74 -18.62
C SER A 511 -8.89 19.04 -19.30
N VAL A 512 -10.17 19.41 -19.19
CA VAL A 512 -10.70 20.67 -19.72
C VAL A 512 -10.20 21.81 -18.84
N THR A 513 -9.48 22.72 -19.45
CA THR A 513 -8.96 23.93 -18.80
C THR A 513 -9.19 25.15 -19.69
N PRO A 514 -9.23 26.35 -19.11
CA PRO A 514 -9.34 27.59 -19.89
C PRO A 514 -8.31 27.70 -21.01
N ALA A 515 -7.05 27.34 -20.74
CA ALA A 515 -5.98 27.38 -21.74
C ALA A 515 -6.20 26.39 -22.90
N LEU A 516 -6.76 25.21 -22.64
CA LEU A 516 -7.09 24.24 -23.69
C LEU A 516 -8.18 24.78 -24.63
N LEU A 517 -9.19 25.45 -24.06
CA LEU A 517 -10.30 26.00 -24.82
C LEU A 517 -10.01 27.36 -25.45
N ALA A 518 -8.91 28.01 -25.06
CA ALA A 518 -8.62 29.38 -25.47
C ALA A 518 -8.55 29.55 -26.99
N ALA A 519 -7.82 28.68 -27.69
CA ALA A 519 -7.68 28.73 -29.14
C ALA A 519 -9.03 28.58 -29.87
N PRO A 520 -9.83 27.52 -29.65
CA PRO A 520 -11.12 27.36 -30.32
C PRO A 520 -12.15 28.43 -29.92
N VAL A 521 -12.14 28.88 -28.66
CA VAL A 521 -12.99 30.00 -28.22
C VAL A 521 -12.60 31.31 -28.92
N ARG A 522 -11.31 31.66 -28.99
CA ARG A 522 -10.82 32.84 -29.72
C ARG A 522 -11.22 32.80 -31.19
N LYS A 523 -11.13 31.63 -31.84
CA LYS A 523 -11.54 31.44 -33.24
C LYS A 523 -13.02 31.78 -33.44
N ILE A 524 -13.91 31.25 -32.59
CA ILE A 524 -15.36 31.51 -32.66
C ILE A 524 -15.65 32.99 -32.35
N MET A 525 -15.03 33.57 -31.32
CA MET A 525 -15.18 34.99 -30.99
C MET A 525 -14.78 35.90 -32.17
N ARG A 526 -13.69 35.58 -32.87
CA ARG A 526 -13.26 36.31 -34.08
C ARG A 526 -14.27 36.16 -35.22
N ALA A 527 -14.76 34.95 -35.48
CA ALA A 527 -15.76 34.67 -36.52
C ALA A 527 -17.08 35.40 -36.27
N LYS A 528 -17.47 35.58 -35.01
CA LYS A 528 -18.67 36.32 -34.58
C LYS A 528 -18.47 37.84 -34.50
N GLY A 529 -17.30 38.35 -34.88
CA GLY A 529 -17.03 39.79 -34.88
C GLY A 529 -16.89 40.40 -33.49
N MET A 530 -16.54 39.62 -32.46
CA MET A 530 -16.29 40.14 -31.11
C MET A 530 -14.93 40.88 -31.04
N ARG A 531 -14.83 42.02 -31.72
CA ARG A 531 -13.74 42.99 -31.58
C ARG A 531 -14.25 44.22 -30.82
N GLY A 532 -14.18 44.19 -29.48
CA GLY A 532 -14.46 45.36 -28.64
C GLY A 532 -15.44 45.11 -27.49
N LYS A 533 -15.75 46.18 -26.73
CA LYS A 533 -16.56 46.18 -25.49
C LYS A 533 -18.06 45.84 -25.66
N SER A 534 -18.52 45.45 -26.86
CA SER A 534 -19.93 45.14 -27.11
C SER A 534 -20.13 43.63 -27.13
N VAL A 535 -20.35 43.03 -25.95
CA VAL A 535 -20.57 41.59 -25.78
C VAL A 535 -22.07 41.30 -25.88
N LYS A 536 -22.54 40.85 -27.05
CA LYS A 536 -23.87 40.23 -27.21
C LYS A 536 -23.82 38.70 -27.33
N VAL A 537 -22.63 38.12 -27.49
CA VAL A 537 -22.46 36.68 -27.64
C VAL A 537 -22.16 36.09 -26.27
N GLY A 538 -23.13 35.34 -25.73
CA GLY A 538 -22.98 34.63 -24.46
C GLY A 538 -22.16 33.34 -24.57
N ALA A 539 -21.70 32.83 -23.43
CA ALA A 539 -20.94 31.58 -23.36
C ALA A 539 -21.71 30.39 -23.93
N GLU A 540 -23.04 30.37 -23.83
CA GLU A 540 -23.93 29.35 -24.38
C GLU A 540 -23.91 29.31 -25.91
N GLU A 541 -23.82 30.48 -26.57
CA GLU A 541 -23.75 30.56 -28.02
C GLU A 541 -22.41 30.00 -28.52
N ILE A 542 -21.31 30.38 -27.87
CA ILE A 542 -19.98 29.86 -28.20
C ILE A 542 -19.92 28.36 -27.94
N THR A 543 -20.47 27.88 -26.82
CA THR A 543 -20.56 26.45 -26.49
C THR A 543 -21.33 25.69 -27.58
N ARG A 544 -22.46 26.23 -28.05
CA ARG A 544 -23.24 25.62 -29.14
C ARG A 544 -22.45 25.56 -30.45
N CYS A 545 -21.64 26.59 -30.75
CA CYS A 545 -20.74 26.58 -31.90
C CYS A 545 -19.64 25.51 -31.74
N LEU A 546 -18.97 25.44 -30.58
CA LEU A 546 -17.94 24.43 -30.30
C LEU A 546 -18.45 23.00 -30.51
N ARG A 547 -19.60 22.67 -29.92
CA ARG A 547 -20.24 21.35 -30.03
C ARG A 547 -20.63 20.98 -31.47
N ARG A 548 -20.85 21.97 -32.34
CA ARG A 548 -21.21 21.76 -33.75
C ARG A 548 -19.98 21.58 -34.63
N GLU A 549 -18.91 22.32 -34.35
CA GLU A 549 -17.69 22.28 -35.16
C GLU A 549 -16.85 21.02 -34.91
N ASP A 550 -16.84 20.51 -33.68
CA ASP A 550 -15.95 19.40 -33.30
C ASP A 550 -16.58 18.55 -32.18
N ALA A 551 -16.69 17.24 -32.45
CA ALA A 551 -17.34 16.26 -31.58
C ALA A 551 -16.64 16.12 -30.22
N ARG A 552 -15.34 16.45 -30.12
CA ARG A 552 -14.59 16.41 -28.86
C ARG A 552 -15.18 17.35 -27.81
N TRP A 553 -15.82 18.45 -28.24
CA TRP A 553 -16.42 19.43 -27.35
C TRP A 553 -17.89 19.15 -27.02
N ALA A 554 -18.46 18.03 -27.48
CA ALA A 554 -19.88 17.70 -27.35
C ALA A 554 -20.43 17.80 -25.90
N ARG A 555 -19.57 17.51 -24.90
CA ARG A 555 -19.93 17.51 -23.48
C ARG A 555 -19.51 18.76 -22.70
N ILE A 556 -18.79 19.70 -23.31
CA ILE A 556 -18.33 20.92 -22.63
C ILE A 556 -19.52 21.79 -22.23
N GLY A 557 -19.57 22.18 -20.96
CA GLY A 557 -20.57 23.11 -20.41
C GLY A 557 -20.23 24.58 -20.67
N ALA A 558 -21.24 25.46 -20.62
CA ALA A 558 -21.06 26.89 -20.80
C ALA A 558 -20.15 27.53 -19.75
N TRP A 559 -20.14 26.99 -18.52
CA TRP A 559 -19.27 27.43 -17.43
C TRP A 559 -17.78 27.40 -17.80
N ALA A 560 -17.31 26.37 -18.50
CA ALA A 560 -15.91 26.26 -18.90
C ALA A 560 -15.55 27.27 -20.00
N VAL A 561 -16.51 27.56 -20.88
CA VAL A 561 -16.36 28.58 -21.92
C VAL A 561 -16.35 29.97 -21.32
N GLU A 562 -17.20 30.24 -20.34
CA GLU A 562 -17.23 31.50 -19.59
C GLU A 562 -15.89 31.78 -18.89
N GLU A 563 -15.37 30.82 -18.13
CA GLU A 563 -14.05 30.92 -17.50
C GLU A 563 -12.93 31.18 -18.53
N THR A 564 -13.01 30.50 -19.68
CA THR A 564 -12.08 30.72 -20.80
C THR A 564 -12.18 32.13 -21.38
N MET A 565 -13.40 32.64 -21.53
CA MET A 565 -13.63 34.00 -22.02
C MET A 565 -13.08 35.03 -21.04
N GLU A 566 -13.30 34.85 -19.74
CA GLU A 566 -12.75 35.73 -18.71
C GLU A 566 -11.22 35.77 -18.76
N MET A 567 -10.58 34.61 -18.89
CA MET A 567 -9.12 34.52 -19.05
C MET A 567 -8.63 35.27 -20.30
N ILE A 568 -9.23 35.04 -21.48
CA ILE A 568 -8.85 35.71 -22.74
C ILE A 568 -9.06 37.23 -22.67
N LEU A 569 -10.14 37.67 -22.01
CA LEU A 569 -10.43 39.10 -21.84
C LEU A 569 -9.51 39.75 -20.81
N GLY A 570 -9.09 39.00 -19.80
CA GLY A 570 -8.09 39.40 -18.81
C GLY A 570 -6.71 39.65 -19.44
N GLU A 571 -6.26 38.79 -20.36
CA GLU A 571 -4.98 38.92 -21.08
C GLU A 571 -4.83 40.22 -21.90
N ARG A 572 -5.94 40.92 -22.18
CA ARG A 572 -5.95 42.17 -22.98
C ARG A 572 -5.87 43.44 -22.14
N LYS A 573 -6.07 43.33 -20.83
CA LYS A 573 -5.93 44.46 -19.91
C LYS A 573 -4.48 44.55 -19.47
#